data_AF-A0A3D2L2S9-F1
#
_entry.id   AF-A0A3D2L2S9-F1
#
_cell.length_a   1.000
_cell.length_b   1.000
_cell.length_c   1.000
_cell.angle_alpha   90.00
_cell.angle_beta   90.00
_cell.angle_gamma   90.00
#
_symmetry.space_group_name_H-M   'P 1'
#
loop_
_entity.id
_entity.type
_entity.pdbx_description
1 polymer ?
#
loop_
_entity_poly.entity_id
_entity_poly.type
_entity_poly.pdbx_seq_one_letter_code
_entity_poly.pdbx_strand_id
1 'polypeptide(L)' 'MTEEDVARLNIAVLLPCYNEGKSIASVVIGFRKALPAARIYVYDNNSSDDTSA' A
#
# COMPACT_ATOMS: atom_id res chain seq x y z
N MET A 1 2.75 -21.92 7.90
CA MET A 1 2.93 -21.01 6.75
C MET A 1 4.38 -20.64 6.70
N THR A 2 5.04 -21.00 5.60
CA THR A 2 6.41 -20.63 5.24
C THR A 2 6.39 -19.35 4.38
N GLU A 3 7.54 -18.73 4.15
CA GLU A 3 7.63 -17.60 3.20
C GLU A 3 7.20 -18.00 1.77
N GLU A 4 7.43 -19.26 1.37
CA GLU A 4 6.94 -19.80 0.10
C GLU A 4 5.42 -19.87 0.04
N ASP A 5 4.74 -20.16 1.15
CA ASP A 5 3.28 -20.17 1.21
C ASP A 5 2.73 -18.76 0.97
N VAL A 6 3.36 -17.74 1.57
CA VAL A 6 2.96 -16.34 1.40
C VAL A 6 3.19 -15.86 -0.04
N ALA A 7 4.29 -16.28 -0.67
CA ALA A 7 4.59 -15.94 -2.06
C ALA A 7 3.57 -16.48 -3.07
N ARG A 8 2.85 -17.56 -2.73
CA ARG A 8 1.79 -18.15 -3.58
C ARG A 8 0.42 -17.51 -3.38
N LEU A 9 0.24 -16.68 -2.36
CA LEU A 9 -1.01 -15.98 -2.12
C LEU A 9 -1.16 -14.79 -3.08
N ASN A 10 -2.34 -14.64 -3.66
CA ASN A 10 -2.69 -13.45 -4.42
C ASN A 10 -3.26 -12.39 -3.47
N ILE A 11 -2.38 -11.53 -2.96
CA ILE A 11 -2.71 -10.54 -1.93
C ILE A 11 -2.89 -9.16 -2.58
N ALA A 12 -4.00 -8.49 -2.24
CA ALA A 12 -4.23 -7.09 -2.55
C ALA A 12 -4.29 -6.26 -1.26
N VAL A 13 -3.57 -5.15 -1.22
CA VAL A 13 -3.61 -4.14 -0.16
C VAL A 13 -4.32 -2.91 -0.71
N LEU A 14 -5.39 -2.47 -0.04
CA LEU A 14 -6.15 -1.28 -0.39
C LEU A 14 -5.89 -0.22 0.67
N LEU A 15 -5.36 0.93 0.26
CA LEU A 15 -5.01 2.05 1.13
C LEU A 15 -5.88 3.26 0.77
N PRO A 16 -6.98 3.51 1.49
CA PRO A 16 -7.69 4.78 1.37
C PRO A 16 -6.87 5.88 2.05
N CYS A 17 -6.70 7.00 1.37
CA CYS A 17 -5.95 8.15 1.87
C CYS A 17 -6.78 9.42 1.77
N TYR A 18 -6.75 10.24 2.81
CA TYR A 18 -7.34 11.59 2.81
C TYR A 18 -6.37 12.57 3.49
N ASN A 19 -5.78 13.45 2.70
CA ASN A 19 -4.79 14.43 3.15
C ASN A 19 -3.54 13.82 3.81
N GLU A 20 -2.98 12.77 3.19
CA GLU A 20 -1.87 11.97 3.71
C GLU A 20 -0.60 12.01 2.84
N GLY A 21 -0.44 12.99 1.95
CA GLY A 21 0.64 12.99 0.95
C GLY A 21 2.06 12.85 1.52
N LYS A 22 2.28 13.32 2.75
CA LYS A 22 3.58 13.20 3.44
C LYS A 22 3.85 11.82 4.04
N SER A 23 2.81 11.06 4.36
CA SER A 23 2.91 9.76 5.06
C SER A 23 2.65 8.56 4.16
N ILE A 24 1.88 8.73 3.07
CA ILE A 24 1.48 7.60 2.23
C ILE A 24 2.68 6.86 1.61
N ALA A 25 3.74 7.58 1.26
CA ALA A 25 4.97 6.96 0.74
C ALA A 25 5.59 5.96 1.73
N SER A 26 5.64 6.30 3.03
CA SER A 26 6.24 5.41 4.04
C SER A 26 5.37 4.17 4.30
N VAL A 27 4.04 4.33 4.24
CA VAL A 27 3.07 3.23 4.35
C VAL A 27 3.26 2.25 3.19
N VAL A 28 3.30 2.75 1.95
CA VAL A 28 3.53 1.91 0.75
C VAL A 28 4.88 1.18 0.84
N ILE A 29 5.95 1.87 1.27
CA ILE A 29 7.27 1.25 1.45
C ILE A 29 7.23 0.14 2.51
N GLY A 30 6.52 0.35 3.63
CA GLY A 30 6.34 -0.66 4.67
C GLY A 30 5.68 -1.92 4.15
N PHE A 31 4.58 -1.77 3.40
CA PHE A 31 3.89 -2.92 2.80
C PHE A 31 4.72 -3.62 1.73
N ARG A 32 5.49 -2.90 0.91
CA ARG A 32 6.39 -3.55 -0.06
C ARG A 32 7.49 -4.38 0.60
N LYS A 33 7.97 -3.98 1.78
CA LYS A 33 8.95 -4.76 2.56
C LYS A 33 8.32 -5.99 3.19
N ALA A 34 7.12 -5.84 3.77
CA ALA A 34 6.44 -6.94 4.47
C ALA A 34 5.76 -7.93 3.53
N LEU A 35 5.22 -7.47 2.39
CA LEU A 35 4.47 -8.23 1.40
C LEU A 35 4.98 -7.94 -0.02
N PRO A 36 6.18 -8.41 -0.40
CA PRO A 36 6.81 -8.05 -1.67
C PRO A 36 6.00 -8.42 -2.91
N ALA A 37 5.17 -9.47 -2.82
CA ALA A 37 4.34 -9.96 -3.92
C ALA A 37 2.93 -9.33 -3.96
N ALA A 38 2.55 -8.53 -2.97
CA ALA A 38 1.21 -7.96 -2.92
C ALA A 38 1.01 -6.83 -3.94
N ARG A 39 -0.19 -6.78 -4.52
CA ARG A 39 -0.64 -5.62 -5.31
C ARG A 39 -1.13 -4.54 -4.35
N ILE A 40 -0.57 -3.35 -4.43
CA ILE A 40 -0.93 -2.23 -3.55
C ILE A 40 -1.69 -1.20 -4.37
N TYR A 41 -2.89 -0.86 -3.93
CA TYR A 41 -3.75 0.18 -4.52
C TYR A 41 -3.93 1.29 -3.50
N VAL A 42 -3.57 2.50 -3.87
CA VAL A 42 -3.84 3.70 -3.09
C VAL A 42 -5.04 4.40 -3.70
N TYR A 43 -6.04 4.68 -2.87
CA TYR A 43 -7.25 5.38 -3.25
C TYR A 43 -7.25 6.76 -2.59
N ASP A 44 -7.12 7.80 -3.39
CA ASP A 44 -7.34 9.15 -2.92
C ASP A 44 -8.84 9.38 -2.66
N ASN A 45 -9.17 9.69 -1.41
CA ASN A 45 -10.53 9.92 -0.95
C ASN A 45 -10.82 11.42 -0.86
N ASN A 46 -10.75 12.11 -2.01
CA ASN A 46 -11.01 13.54 -2.15
C ASN A 46 -10.03 14.43 -1.35
N SER A 47 -8.74 14.10 -1.37
CA SER A 47 -7.73 14.93 -0.72
C SER A 47 -7.62 16.31 -1.38
N SER A 48 -7.22 17.30 -0.59
CA SER A 48 -6.89 18.65 -1.02
C SER A 48 -5.39 18.95 -0.91
N ASP A 49 -4.58 17.91 -0.67
CA ASP A 49 -3.12 17.95 -0.62
C ASP A 49 -2.50 17.07 -1.72
N ASP A 50 -1.17 16.99 -1.74
CA ASP A 50 -0.40 16.18 -2.70
C ASP A 50 -0.45 14.66 -2.41
N THR A 51 -1.59 14.11 -2.01
CA THR A 51 -1.77 12.65 -1.79
C THR A 51 -1.61 11.83 -3.08
N SER A 52 -1.92 12.40 -4.24
CA SER A 52 -1.90 11.73 -5.54
C SER A 52 -0.84 12.23 -6.53
N ALA A 53 0.06 13.12 -6.09
CA ALA A 53 1.07 13.76 -6.94
C ALA A 53 2.23 12.83 -7.36
#